data_AF-A0AAD7LQ20-F1
#
_entry.id   AF-A0AAD7LQ20-F1
#
_cell.length_a   1.000
_cell.length_b   1.000
_cell.length_c   1.000
_cell.angle_alpha   90.00
_cell.angle_beta   90.00
_cell.angle_gamma   90.00
#
_symmetry.space_group_name_H-M   'P 1'
#
loop_
_entity.id
_entity.type
_entity.pdbx_description
1 polymer ?
#
loop_
_entity_poly.entity_id
_entity_poly.type
_entity_poly.pdbx_seq_one_letter_code
_entity_poly.pdbx_strand_id
1 'polypeptide(L)'
;MEMVWKGSPWLILDHYLTLRHWEPNFDPFNTKEEKVTVWVRFPGIPIEYHDGQFLTNLSRRIGTPVKCDSTTSHADRVNFARVCIEVDLTKTLVSKYRQRKRVLYIEFERLHLVCFQCGKYGHTKETCYEVTHKEQAVNTSMSEAEVLKGLGTSFGW
;
A
#
# COMPACT_ATOMS: atom_id res chain seq x y z
N MET A 1 25.40 10.70 -14.86
CA MET A 1 25.00 10.81 -13.42
C MET A 1 23.50 10.70 -13.18
N GLU A 2 22.61 10.99 -14.14
CA GLU A 2 21.13 10.82 -13.94
C GLU A 2 20.64 9.38 -13.86
N MET A 3 21.42 8.38 -14.32
CA MET A 3 20.95 6.99 -14.39
C MET A 3 20.74 6.32 -13.03
N VAL A 4 21.41 6.81 -11.97
CA VAL A 4 21.28 6.27 -10.61
C VAL A 4 19.96 6.69 -9.98
N TRP A 5 19.54 7.94 -10.21
CA TRP A 5 18.26 8.49 -9.72
C TRP A 5 17.04 8.03 -10.51
N LYS A 6 17.21 7.81 -11.84
CA LYS A 6 16.15 7.30 -12.73
C LYS A 6 16.06 5.76 -12.74
N GLY A 7 16.86 5.10 -11.91
CA GLY A 7 16.95 3.65 -11.78
C GLY A 7 15.77 3.04 -11.03
N SER A 8 15.54 1.74 -11.24
CA SER A 8 14.55 0.97 -10.47
C SER A 8 14.89 0.98 -8.98
N PRO A 9 13.91 0.78 -8.08
CA PRO A 9 14.14 0.63 -6.65
C PRO A 9 15.26 -0.40 -6.40
N TRP A 10 16.28 0.00 -5.66
CA TRP A 10 17.42 -0.87 -5.38
C TRP A 10 17.07 -1.79 -4.23
N LEU A 11 17.28 -3.08 -4.43
CA LEU A 11 17.14 -4.11 -3.40
C LEU A 11 18.47 -4.82 -3.28
N ILE A 12 19.00 -4.84 -2.06
CA ILE A 12 20.21 -5.59 -1.71
C ILE A 12 19.80 -6.54 -0.60
N LEU A 13 19.87 -7.85 -0.86
CA LEU A 13 19.51 -8.89 0.12
C LEU A 13 18.10 -8.70 0.71
N ASP A 14 17.11 -8.40 -0.15
CA ASP A 14 15.72 -8.10 0.24
C ASP A 14 15.52 -6.87 1.15
N HIS A 15 16.59 -6.10 1.40
CA HIS A 15 16.51 -4.79 2.02
C HIS A 15 16.38 -3.69 0.97
N TYR A 16 15.46 -2.76 1.21
CA TYR A 16 15.27 -1.58 0.38
C TYR A 16 16.42 -0.61 0.55
N LEU A 17 17.00 -0.19 -0.57
CA LEU A 17 17.89 0.94 -0.61
C LEU A 17 17.14 2.12 -1.24
N THR A 18 16.78 3.09 -0.40
CA THR A 18 16.23 4.37 -0.84
C THR A 18 17.39 5.31 -1.12
N LEU A 19 17.33 6.01 -2.26
CA LEU A 19 18.29 7.05 -2.60
C LEU A 19 17.65 8.40 -2.28
N ARG A 20 18.39 9.27 -1.59
CA ARG A 20 17.96 10.64 -1.27
C ARG A 20 18.98 11.66 -1.75
N HIS A 21 18.49 12.78 -2.30
CA HIS A 21 19.35 13.92 -2.59
C HIS A 21 20.14 14.35 -1.34
N TRP A 22 21.41 14.67 -1.55
CA TRP A 22 22.24 15.19 -0.48
C TRP A 22 21.65 16.49 0.08
N GLU A 23 21.58 16.58 1.41
CA GLU A 23 21.12 17.76 2.13
C GLU A 23 22.16 18.15 3.19
N PRO A 24 22.47 19.45 3.33
CA PRO A 24 23.37 19.93 4.38
C PRO A 24 22.75 19.70 5.77
N ASN A 25 23.57 19.34 6.75
CA ASN A 25 23.16 19.05 8.15
C ASN A 25 22.19 17.86 8.30
N PHE A 26 22.24 16.86 7.41
CA PHE A 26 21.48 15.62 7.52
C PHE A 26 21.81 14.86 8.82
N ASP A 27 20.79 14.58 9.62
CA ASP A 27 20.90 13.77 10.84
C ASP A 27 20.30 12.37 10.62
N PRO A 28 21.12 11.31 10.50
CA PRO A 28 20.64 9.96 10.23
C PRO A 28 19.79 9.37 11.36
N PHE A 29 19.87 9.90 12.60
CA PHE A 29 19.15 9.34 13.75
C PHE A 29 17.76 9.94 13.94
N ASN A 30 17.54 11.17 13.48
CA ASN A 30 16.25 11.86 13.58
C ASN A 30 15.49 11.89 12.25
N THR A 31 16.17 11.63 11.13
CA THR A 31 15.54 11.67 9.83
C THR A 31 14.72 10.41 9.56
N LYS A 32 13.40 10.55 9.49
CA LYS A 32 12.52 9.47 9.05
C LYS A 32 12.45 9.45 7.52
N GLU A 33 12.98 8.40 6.91
CA GLU A 33 12.75 8.13 5.50
C GLU A 33 11.37 7.50 5.31
N GLU A 34 10.39 8.36 5.10
CA GLU A 34 8.98 7.96 5.00
C GLU A 34 8.55 7.71 3.56
N LYS A 35 9.43 7.97 2.58
CA LYS A 35 9.12 7.83 1.17
C LYS A 35 10.01 6.81 0.49
N VAL A 36 9.41 5.98 -0.34
CA VAL A 36 10.12 4.96 -1.12
C VAL A 36 9.60 4.95 -2.55
N THR A 37 10.50 4.68 -3.49
CA THR A 37 10.11 4.43 -4.88
C THR A 37 9.80 2.94 -5.05
N VAL A 38 8.63 2.63 -5.61
CA VAL A 38 8.15 1.26 -5.83
C VAL A 38 7.55 1.11 -7.22
N TRP A 39 7.63 -0.11 -7.76
CA TRP A 39 6.90 -0.46 -8.97
C TRP A 39 5.49 -0.89 -8.61
N VAL A 40 4.51 -0.39 -9.35
CA VAL A 40 3.10 -0.72 -9.20
C VAL A 40 2.58 -1.33 -10.48
N ARG A 41 1.87 -2.45 -10.35
CA ARG A 41 1.16 -3.10 -11.45
C ARG A 41 -0.33 -2.80 -11.39
N PHE A 42 -0.91 -2.63 -12.57
CA PHE A 42 -2.33 -2.50 -12.82
C PHE A 42 -2.80 -3.73 -13.62
N PRO A 43 -3.02 -4.88 -12.97
CA PRO A 43 -3.49 -6.09 -13.65
C PRO A 43 -4.89 -5.90 -14.23
N GLY A 44 -5.12 -6.48 -15.42
CA GLY A 44 -6.44 -6.49 -16.05
C GLY A 44 -6.95 -5.14 -16.54
N ILE A 45 -6.09 -4.11 -16.60
CA ILE A 45 -6.45 -2.85 -17.23
C ILE A 45 -6.45 -3.03 -18.77
N PRO A 46 -7.53 -2.63 -19.49
CA PRO A 46 -7.59 -2.74 -20.93
C PRO A 46 -6.42 -2.05 -21.62
N ILE A 47 -5.93 -2.62 -22.73
CA ILE A 47 -4.79 -2.10 -23.50
C ILE A 47 -4.98 -0.65 -23.97
N GLU A 48 -6.23 -0.23 -24.19
CA GLU A 48 -6.64 1.14 -24.51
C GLU A 48 -6.18 2.18 -23.46
N TYR A 49 -5.95 1.72 -22.23
CA TYR A 49 -5.50 2.54 -21.11
C TYR A 49 -4.01 2.38 -20.80
N HIS A 50 -3.23 1.72 -21.65
CA HIS A 50 -1.77 1.59 -21.50
C HIS A 50 -1.01 2.84 -21.95
N ASP A 51 -1.75 3.89 -22.35
CA ASP A 51 -1.18 5.20 -22.62
C ASP A 51 -0.41 5.73 -21.40
N GLY A 52 0.84 6.16 -21.63
CA GLY A 52 1.73 6.61 -20.56
C GLY A 52 1.18 7.82 -19.81
N GLN A 53 0.44 8.71 -20.48
CA GLN A 53 -0.13 9.89 -19.84
C GLN A 53 -1.33 9.51 -18.96
N PHE A 54 -2.19 8.60 -19.44
CA PHE A 54 -3.26 8.00 -18.65
C PHE A 54 -2.72 7.30 -17.41
N LEU A 55 -1.73 6.42 -17.56
CA LEU A 55 -1.12 5.68 -16.45
C LEU A 55 -0.43 6.60 -15.44
N THR A 56 0.24 7.64 -15.92
CA THR A 56 0.83 8.68 -15.05
C THR A 56 -0.25 9.40 -14.25
N ASN A 57 -1.35 9.80 -14.89
CA ASN A 57 -2.48 10.45 -14.23
C ASN A 57 -3.19 9.55 -13.22
N LEU A 58 -3.35 8.27 -13.55
CA LEU A 58 -3.89 7.26 -12.63
C LEU A 58 -2.98 7.10 -11.41
N SER A 59 -1.67 7.01 -11.66
CA SER A 59 -0.64 6.82 -10.63
C SER A 59 -0.56 7.99 -9.65
N ARG A 60 -0.85 9.23 -10.07
CA ARG A 60 -0.93 10.42 -9.18
C ARG A 60 -1.90 10.27 -8.01
N ARG A 61 -2.90 9.40 -8.14
CA ARG A 61 -3.88 9.13 -7.07
C ARG A 61 -3.34 8.18 -6.01
N ILE A 62 -2.26 7.46 -6.31
CA ILE A 62 -1.65 6.42 -5.48
C ILE A 62 -0.36 6.96 -4.85
N GLY A 63 0.43 7.70 -5.62
CA GLY A 63 1.69 8.32 -5.19
C GLY A 63 2.20 9.30 -6.24
N THR A 64 3.45 9.73 -6.14
CA THR A 64 4.08 10.61 -7.11
C THR A 64 4.67 9.79 -8.26
N PRO A 65 4.18 9.91 -9.51
CA PRO A 65 4.74 9.13 -10.62
C PRO A 65 6.18 9.54 -10.91
N VAL A 66 7.06 8.56 -11.05
CA VAL A 66 8.47 8.73 -11.40
C VAL A 66 8.71 8.35 -12.85
N LYS A 67 8.22 7.17 -13.27
CA LYS A 67 8.49 6.62 -14.59
C LYS A 67 7.46 5.59 -15.02
N CYS A 68 6.98 5.65 -16.26
CA CYS A 68 6.19 4.57 -16.86
C CYS A 68 7.14 3.50 -17.45
N ASP A 69 6.81 2.22 -17.28
CA ASP A 69 7.61 1.12 -17.81
C ASP A 69 7.61 1.15 -19.35
N SER A 70 8.79 1.05 -19.98
CA SER A 70 8.92 1.14 -21.44
C SER A 70 8.14 0.02 -22.14
N THR A 71 8.14 -1.18 -21.55
CA THR A 71 7.40 -2.34 -22.08
C THR A 71 5.88 -2.15 -21.99
N THR A 72 5.39 -1.39 -21.00
CA THR A 72 3.97 -0.99 -20.94
C THR A 72 3.66 0.04 -22.02
N SER A 73 4.54 1.02 -22.22
CA SER A 73 4.39 2.06 -23.23
C SER A 73 4.40 1.53 -24.67
N HIS A 74 5.04 0.39 -24.91
CA HIS A 74 5.00 -0.33 -26.20
C HIS A 74 3.88 -1.37 -26.29
N ALA A 75 3.10 -1.56 -25.21
CA ALA A 75 2.06 -2.59 -25.10
C ALA A 75 2.53 -4.03 -25.35
N ASP A 76 3.84 -4.29 -25.22
CA ASP A 76 4.46 -5.61 -25.43
C ASP A 76 4.04 -6.64 -24.35
N ARG A 77 3.52 -6.17 -23.20
CA ARG A 77 2.96 -6.98 -22.12
C ARG A 77 1.47 -6.69 -21.95
N VAL A 78 0.64 -7.58 -22.50
CA VAL A 78 -0.82 -7.41 -22.50
C VAL A 78 -1.47 -7.63 -21.11
N ASN A 79 -0.78 -8.30 -20.17
CA ASN A 79 -1.39 -8.75 -18.92
C ASN A 79 -1.51 -7.65 -17.83
N PHE A 80 -0.63 -6.65 -17.82
CA PHE A 80 -0.67 -5.57 -16.85
C PHE A 80 0.09 -4.34 -17.36
N ALA A 81 -0.36 -3.16 -16.94
CA ALA A 81 0.41 -1.93 -17.05
C ALA A 81 1.27 -1.73 -15.79
N ARG A 82 2.45 -1.11 -15.94
CA ARG A 82 3.41 -0.92 -14.84
C ARG A 82 3.95 0.50 -14.77
N VAL A 83 3.92 1.09 -13.57
CA VAL A 83 4.42 2.44 -13.31
C VAL A 83 5.26 2.46 -12.04
N CYS A 84 6.38 3.16 -12.09
CA CYS A 84 7.23 3.46 -10.95
C CYS A 84 6.73 4.73 -10.27
N ILE A 85 6.45 4.66 -8.98
CA ILE A 85 5.92 5.77 -8.19
C ILE A 85 6.69 5.91 -6.88
N GLU A 86 6.79 7.13 -6.35
CA GLU A 86 7.17 7.40 -4.98
C GLU A 86 5.93 7.37 -4.10
N VAL A 87 5.94 6.56 -3.04
CA VAL A 87 4.87 6.44 -2.05
C VAL A 87 5.35 6.85 -0.68
N ASP A 88 4.43 7.40 0.10
CA ASP A 88 4.62 7.75 1.51
C ASP A 88 4.13 6.58 2.38
N LEU A 89 5.08 5.92 3.06
CA LEU A 89 4.87 4.75 3.90
C LEU A 89 4.18 5.07 5.23
N THR A 90 4.07 6.34 5.61
CA THR A 90 3.27 6.74 6.79
C THR A 90 1.77 6.68 6.52
N LYS A 91 1.39 6.67 5.24
CA LYS A 91 0.00 6.67 4.80
C LYS A 91 -0.46 5.26 4.46
N THR A 92 -1.77 5.04 4.57
CA THR A 92 -2.40 3.82 4.09
C THR A 92 -2.26 3.72 2.57
N LEU A 93 -1.74 2.59 2.11
CA LEU A 93 -1.55 2.31 0.69
C LEU A 93 -2.88 1.97 0.01
N VAL A 94 -3.04 2.45 -1.22
CA VAL A 94 -4.25 2.22 -2.02
C VAL A 94 -4.13 0.89 -2.75
N SER A 95 -4.95 -0.10 -2.39
CA SER A 95 -4.95 -1.45 -2.99
C SER A 95 -5.94 -1.64 -4.14
N LYS A 96 -6.89 -0.71 -4.30
CA LYS A 96 -7.90 -0.76 -5.37
C LYS A 96 -8.38 0.63 -5.76
N TYR A 97 -8.73 0.78 -7.02
CA TYR A 97 -9.27 2.01 -7.58
C TYR A 97 -10.53 1.73 -8.38
N ARG A 98 -11.59 2.52 -8.15
CA ARG A 98 -12.85 2.37 -8.88
C ARG A 98 -12.91 3.34 -10.04
N GLN A 99 -12.88 2.81 -11.27
CA GLN A 99 -13.07 3.59 -12.49
C GLN A 99 -14.42 3.22 -13.12
N ARG A 100 -15.37 4.16 -13.11
CA ARG A 100 -16.75 3.95 -13.58
C ARG A 100 -17.40 2.73 -12.90
N LYS A 101 -17.70 1.68 -13.67
CA LYS A 101 -18.31 0.41 -13.22
C LYS A 101 -17.31 -0.70 -12.96
N ARG A 102 -15.99 -0.45 -13.09
CA ARG A 102 -14.93 -1.44 -12.89
C ARG A 102 -14.07 -1.08 -11.68
N VAL A 103 -13.67 -2.11 -10.94
CA VAL A 103 -12.66 -2.01 -9.89
C VAL A 103 -11.35 -2.50 -10.48
N LEU A 104 -10.33 -1.66 -10.44
CA LEU A 104 -8.96 -1.98 -10.80
C LEU A 104 -8.21 -2.30 -9.51
N TYR A 105 -7.50 -3.42 -9.49
CA TYR A 105 -6.62 -3.77 -8.40
C TYR A 105 -5.24 -3.17 -8.62
N ILE A 106 -4.55 -2.88 -7.52
CA ILE A 106 -3.24 -2.27 -7.50
C ILE A 106 -2.32 -3.24 -6.77
N GLU A 107 -1.24 -3.66 -7.43
CA GLU A 107 -0.25 -4.54 -6.84
C GLU A 107 1.07 -3.78 -6.68
N PHE A 108 1.54 -3.66 -5.44
CA PHE A 108 2.86 -3.13 -5.16
C PHE A 108 3.89 -4.25 -5.31
N GLU A 109 4.82 -4.09 -6.25
CA GLU A 109 5.93 -5.01 -6.34
C GLU A 109 6.92 -4.73 -5.21
N ARG A 110 7.35 -5.78 -4.53
CA ARG A 110 8.46 -5.67 -3.59
C ARG A 110 7.99 -5.61 -2.14
N LEU A 111 6.84 -4.96 -1.92
CA LEU A 111 6.46 -4.31 -0.67
C LEU A 111 5.81 -5.30 0.31
N HIS A 112 6.65 -6.03 1.05
CA HIS A 112 6.27 -7.22 1.81
C HIS A 112 5.76 -6.95 3.25
N LEU A 113 5.99 -5.77 3.82
CA LEU A 113 5.54 -5.39 5.17
C LEU A 113 4.28 -4.54 5.16
N VAL A 114 3.39 -4.74 4.19
CA VAL A 114 2.08 -4.07 4.16
C VAL A 114 1.07 -4.90 4.94
N CYS A 115 0.44 -4.29 5.93
CA CYS A 115 -0.65 -4.93 6.65
C CYS A 115 -1.91 -4.99 5.78
N PHE A 116 -2.39 -6.19 5.46
CA PHE A 116 -3.61 -6.37 4.65
C PHE A 116 -4.91 -5.98 5.35
N GLN A 117 -4.87 -5.69 6.66
CA GLN A 117 -6.03 -5.19 7.39
C GLN A 117 -6.16 -3.66 7.28
N CYS A 118 -5.11 -2.92 7.65
CA CYS A 118 -5.15 -1.46 7.76
C CYS A 118 -4.47 -0.74 6.57
N GLY A 119 -3.79 -1.49 5.70
CA GLY A 119 -3.08 -1.02 4.52
C GLY A 119 -1.83 -0.18 4.82
N LYS A 120 -1.37 -0.13 6.07
CA LYS A 120 -0.14 0.58 6.47
C LYS A 120 1.08 -0.32 6.34
N TYR A 121 2.22 0.30 6.04
CA TYR A 121 3.52 -0.36 6.01
C TYR A 121 4.13 -0.48 7.42
N GLY A 122 4.94 -1.52 7.64
CA GLY A 122 5.78 -1.69 8.84
C GLY A 122 5.30 -2.75 9.82
N HIS A 123 4.18 -3.43 9.55
CA HIS A 123 3.68 -4.52 10.37
C HIS A 123 2.82 -5.48 9.55
N THR A 124 2.62 -6.68 10.08
CA THR A 124 1.77 -7.71 9.47
C THR A 124 0.38 -7.70 10.10
N LYS A 125 -0.56 -8.49 9.57
CA LYS A 125 -1.91 -8.57 10.15
C LYS A 125 -1.88 -9.03 11.61
N GLU A 126 -0.99 -9.96 11.94
CA GLU A 126 -0.83 -10.55 13.27
C GLU A 126 -0.35 -9.52 14.31
N THR A 127 0.34 -8.48 13.86
CA THR A 127 0.90 -7.40 14.68
C THR A 127 0.13 -6.09 14.53
N CYS A 128 -1.09 -6.16 13.96
CA CYS A 128 -1.89 -4.98 13.67
C CYS A 128 -2.70 -4.51 14.89
N TYR A 129 -2.37 -3.32 15.37
CA TYR A 129 -3.06 -2.65 16.49
C TYR A 129 -4.57 -2.43 16.23
N GLU A 130 -4.96 -2.15 14.98
CA GLU A 130 -6.37 -1.93 14.63
C GLU A 130 -7.21 -3.21 14.67
N VAL A 131 -6.58 -4.40 14.57
CA VAL A 131 -7.24 -5.71 14.73
C VAL A 131 -7.42 -6.02 16.20
N THR A 132 -6.35 -5.92 16.99
CA THR A 132 -6.36 -6.27 18.42
C THR A 132 -7.38 -5.45 19.21
N HIS A 133 -7.56 -4.16 18.89
CA HIS A 133 -8.58 -3.34 19.54
C HIS A 133 -10.03 -3.66 19.12
N LYS A 134 -10.24 -4.13 17.89
CA LYS A 134 -11.59 -4.58 17.44
C LYS A 134 -11.96 -5.90 18.09
N GLU A 135 -11.03 -6.84 18.21
CA GLU A 135 -11.25 -8.11 18.89
C GLU A 135 -11.52 -7.92 20.39
N GLN A 136 -10.82 -6.99 21.06
CA GLN A 136 -11.09 -6.66 22.46
C GLN A 136 -12.49 -6.04 22.66
N ALA A 137 -12.92 -5.11 21.81
CA ALA A 137 -14.26 -4.52 21.91
C ALA A 137 -15.39 -5.54 21.65
N VAL A 138 -15.17 -6.48 20.73
CA VAL A 138 -16.11 -7.58 20.46
C VAL A 138 -16.15 -8.56 21.63
N ASN A 139 -15.00 -8.89 22.23
CA ASN A 139 -14.95 -9.80 23.38
C ASN A 139 -15.59 -9.18 24.64
N THR A 140 -15.40 -7.87 24.86
CA THR A 140 -16.07 -7.14 25.95
C THR A 140 -17.58 -7.14 25.78
N SER A 141 -18.09 -6.83 24.57
CA SER A 141 -19.53 -6.84 24.28
C SER A 141 -20.16 -8.24 24.32
N MET A 142 -19.44 -9.28 23.92
CA MET A 142 -19.88 -10.67 24.09
C MET A 142 -19.95 -11.06 25.57
N SER A 143 -18.96 -10.65 26.39
CA SER A 143 -18.98 -10.94 27.83
C SER A 143 -20.12 -10.23 28.57
N GLU A 144 -20.45 -8.98 28.21
CA GLU A 144 -21.59 -8.25 28.79
C GLU A 144 -22.95 -8.89 28.40
N ALA A 145 -23.08 -9.36 27.16
CA ALA A 145 -24.29 -10.05 26.70
C ALA A 145 -24.48 -11.43 27.36
N GLU A 146 -23.41 -12.12 27.74
CA GLU A 146 -23.46 -13.39 28.51
C GLU A 146 -23.83 -13.16 29.98
N VAL A 147 -23.30 -12.09 30.61
CA VAL A 147 -23.66 -11.71 31.98
C VAL A 147 -25.14 -11.35 32.10
N LEU A 148 -25.71 -10.61 31.13
CA LEU A 148 -27.12 -10.22 31.13
C LEU A 148 -28.08 -11.41 30.92
N LYS A 149 -27.64 -12.48 30.23
CA LYS A 149 -28.43 -13.72 30.09
C LYS A 149 -28.48 -14.54 31.39
N GLY A 150 -27.51 -14.37 32.29
CA GLY A 150 -27.47 -15.05 33.59
C GLY A 150 -28.38 -14.43 34.66
N LEU A 151 -28.86 -13.19 34.46
CA LEU A 151 -29.69 -12.45 35.43
C LEU A 151 -31.20 -12.58 35.16
N GLY A 152 -31.61 -13.32 34.13
CA GLY A 152 -32.99 -13.38 33.63
C GLY A 152 -33.85 -14.55 34.11
N THR A 153 -33.44 -15.35 35.10
CA THR A 153 -34.23 -16.50 35.59
C THR A 153 -34.35 -16.54 37.11
N SER A 154 -35.02 -15.57 37.70
CA SER A 154 -35.79 -15.81 38.94
C SER A 154 -36.76 -14.65 39.13
N PHE A 155 -38.06 -14.89 38.96
CA PHE A 155 -39.17 -14.34 39.75
C PHE A 155 -40.46 -14.79 39.05
N GLY A 156 -40.90 -16.00 39.39
CA GLY A 156 -42.26 -16.47 39.14
C GLY A 156 -43.06 -16.33 40.43
N TRP A 157 -44.15 -15.56 40.37
CA TRP A 157 -45.34 -15.68 41.20
C TRP A 157 -46.53 -15.63 40.26
#